data_AF-H6RJK5-F1
#
_entry.id   AF-H6RJK5-F1
#
_cell.length_a   1.000
_cell.length_b   1.000
_cell.length_c   1.000
_cell.angle_alpha   90.00
_cell.angle_beta   90.00
_cell.angle_gamma   90.00
#
_symmetry.space_group_name_H-M   'P 1'
#
loop_
_entity.id
_entity.type
_entity.pdbx_description
1 polymer ?
#
loop_
_entity_poly.entity_id
_entity_poly.type
_entity_poly.pdbx_seq_one_letter_code
_entity_poly.pdbx_strand_id
1 'polypeptide(L)'
;MNIPEPRGQGLRPSGETVPSSALMSALTTEHYTLQASRSSTIIEANGRSSLFLSAVSGALVALALVAQLDRLGDTFLVFAFSVLPALLMLGVMSYARLADLAVHDAYYARAIGRVRSFYFDVAGPEARKYWLLSAGDDQHAVMRHAGQRLTGWHHWTHQATAVAALTAVIAGVLTGLAVNTASPLTLPVTAVMGVVLAVVVLVGLLADQERRWRRCEQRSPALFAPDGTPRNADVATAGLTCHLA
;
A
#
# COMPACT_ATOMS: atom_id res chain seq x y z
N MET A 1 29.83 46.80 26.14
CA MET A 1 29.55 45.54 25.42
C MET A 1 28.35 45.82 24.51
N ASN A 2 28.61 46.14 23.24
CA ASN A 2 27.58 46.62 22.31
C ASN A 2 26.97 45.40 21.60
N ILE A 3 25.68 45.11 21.83
CA ILE A 3 24.95 44.02 21.16
C ILE A 3 24.58 44.54 19.75
N PRO A 4 25.03 43.92 18.64
CA PRO A 4 24.61 44.36 17.32
C PRO A 4 23.17 43.89 17.03
N GLU A 5 22.34 44.81 16.53
CA GLU A 5 20.97 44.54 16.10
C GLU A 5 20.90 43.52 14.93
N PRO A 6 19.81 42.75 14.82
CA PRO A 6 19.61 41.83 13.71
C PRO A 6 19.41 42.60 12.40
N ARG A 7 20.35 42.40 11.47
CA ARG A 7 20.31 42.98 10.13
C ARG A 7 19.01 42.59 9.42
N GLY A 8 18.29 43.61 8.95
CA GLY A 8 16.99 43.50 8.31
C GLY A 8 16.94 42.49 7.17
N GLN A 9 15.83 41.77 7.11
CA GLN A 9 15.42 40.94 5.97
C GLN A 9 15.44 41.77 4.69
N GLY A 10 16.20 41.30 3.69
CA GLY A 10 16.22 41.87 2.36
C GLY A 10 14.88 41.69 1.67
N LEU A 11 14.07 42.75 1.66
CA LEU A 11 12.87 42.87 0.82
C LEU A 11 13.33 43.04 -0.64
N ARG A 12 13.00 42.08 -1.52
CA ARG A 12 13.13 42.28 -2.97
C ARG A 12 12.02 43.27 -3.43
N PRO A 13 12.26 44.14 -4.42
CA PRO A 13 11.30 45.14 -4.89
C PRO A 13 10.22 44.55 -5.81
N SER A 14 9.52 43.55 -5.31
CA SER A 14 8.28 42.97 -5.84
C SER A 14 7.72 42.16 -4.68
N GLY A 15 6.50 42.45 -4.21
CA GLY A 15 5.93 42.04 -2.92
C GLY A 15 5.77 40.54 -2.62
N GLU A 16 6.57 39.66 -3.23
CA GLU A 16 6.76 38.28 -2.83
C GLU A 16 7.79 38.20 -1.68
N THR A 17 7.30 37.83 -0.51
CA THR A 17 8.14 37.46 0.62
C THR A 17 8.92 36.20 0.25
N VAL A 18 10.24 36.29 0.11
CA VAL A 18 11.12 35.11 0.06
C VAL A 18 10.77 34.22 1.27
N PRO A 19 10.50 32.92 1.09
CA PRO A 19 10.13 32.07 2.21
C PRO A 19 11.22 32.11 3.27
N SER A 20 10.82 32.24 4.54
CA SER A 20 11.78 32.33 5.63
C SER A 20 12.72 31.12 5.63
N SER A 21 13.99 31.34 5.95
CA SER A 21 14.98 30.25 6.07
C SER A 21 14.53 29.18 7.08
N ALA A 22 13.79 29.59 8.12
CA ALA A 22 13.17 28.69 9.09
C ALA A 22 12.12 27.76 8.45
N LEU A 23 11.26 28.27 7.57
CA LEU A 23 10.28 27.46 6.85
C LEU A 23 10.95 26.46 5.89
N MET A 24 11.97 26.89 5.15
CA MET A 24 12.75 26.00 4.27
C MET A 24 13.41 24.87 5.07
N SER A 25 14.00 25.18 6.23
CA SER A 25 14.58 24.17 7.11
C SER A 25 13.52 23.19 7.62
N ALA A 26 12.38 23.69 8.10
CA ALA A 26 11.29 22.86 8.61
C ALA A 26 10.73 21.90 7.54
N LEU A 27 10.47 22.39 6.33
CA LEU A 27 9.97 21.57 5.21
C LEU A 27 10.99 20.54 4.74
N THR A 28 12.28 20.89 4.76
CA THR A 28 13.35 19.95 4.44
C THR A 28 13.40 18.81 5.46
N THR A 29 13.34 19.14 6.76
CA THR A 29 13.25 18.14 7.84
C THR A 29 12.01 17.27 7.69
N GLU A 30 10.84 17.87 7.43
CA GLU A 30 9.59 17.14 7.20
C GLU A 30 9.71 16.18 6.00
N HIS A 31 10.29 16.62 4.88
CA HIS A 31 10.51 15.78 3.71
C HIS A 31 11.36 14.54 4.06
N TYR A 32 12.45 14.71 4.80
CA TYR A 32 13.31 13.59 5.19
C TYR A 32 12.60 12.65 6.18
N THR A 33 11.84 13.18 7.14
CA THR A 33 11.02 12.38 8.06
C THR A 33 9.99 11.54 7.30
N LEU A 34 9.28 12.14 6.36
CA LEU A 34 8.30 11.45 5.53
C LEU A 34 8.97 10.37 4.65
N GLN A 35 10.11 10.66 4.03
CA GLN A 35 10.85 9.67 3.24
C GLN A 35 11.37 8.51 4.08
N ALA A 36 11.85 8.78 5.30
CA ALA A 36 12.25 7.74 6.24
C ALA A 36 11.07 6.85 6.62
N SER A 37 9.92 7.45 6.98
CA SER A 37 8.70 6.69 7.32
C SER A 37 8.22 5.83 6.16
N ARG A 38 8.26 6.37 4.93
CA ARG A 38 7.93 5.63 3.71
C ARG A 38 8.87 4.45 3.50
N SER A 39 10.18 4.66 3.62
CA SER A 39 11.19 3.60 3.50
C SER A 39 10.97 2.50 4.54
N SER A 40 10.64 2.85 5.79
CA SER A 40 10.30 1.87 6.83
C SER A 40 9.07 1.03 6.46
N THR A 41 8.03 1.62 5.87
CA THR A 41 6.86 0.84 5.42
C THR A 41 7.19 -0.15 4.31
N ILE A 42 8.05 0.24 3.35
CA ILE A 42 8.52 -0.64 2.27
C ILE A 42 9.32 -1.81 2.85
N ILE A 43 10.24 -1.54 3.79
CA ILE A 43 11.02 -2.57 4.47
C ILE A 43 10.10 -3.55 5.22
N GLU A 44 9.12 -3.03 5.96
CA GLU A 44 8.16 -3.87 6.70
C GLU A 44 7.32 -4.74 5.74
N ALA A 45 6.89 -4.18 4.61
CA ALA A 45 6.12 -4.89 3.59
C ALA A 45 6.93 -6.02 2.94
N ASN A 46 8.19 -5.74 2.58
CA ASN A 46 9.12 -6.74 2.06
C ASN A 46 9.36 -7.85 3.10
N GLY A 47 9.61 -7.48 4.36
CA GLY A 47 9.81 -8.44 5.45
C GLY A 47 8.62 -9.39 5.64
N ARG A 48 7.39 -8.87 5.65
CA ARG A 48 6.18 -9.71 5.74
C ARG A 48 6.01 -10.64 4.55
N SER A 49 6.23 -10.13 3.34
CA SER A 49 6.10 -10.94 2.11
C SER A 49 7.14 -12.07 2.08
N SER A 50 8.39 -11.77 2.42
CA SER A 50 9.46 -12.77 2.50
C SER A 50 9.19 -13.82 3.57
N LEU A 51 8.80 -13.42 4.78
CA LEU A 51 8.48 -14.36 5.86
C LEU A 51 7.34 -15.32 5.47
N PHE A 52 6.28 -14.81 4.85
CA PHE A 52 5.18 -15.64 4.39
C PHE A 52 5.60 -16.59 3.27
N LEU A 53 6.33 -16.12 2.26
CA LEU A 53 6.79 -16.96 1.16
C LEU A 53 7.76 -18.06 1.62
N SER A 54 8.66 -17.75 2.57
CA SER A 54 9.54 -18.74 3.19
C SER A 54 8.76 -19.80 3.97
N ALA A 55 7.76 -19.39 4.76
CA ALA A 55 6.91 -20.33 5.50
C ALA A 55 6.11 -21.25 4.56
N VAL A 56 5.49 -20.69 3.51
CA VAL A 56 4.76 -21.47 2.50
C VAL A 56 5.69 -22.43 1.77
N SER A 57 6.86 -21.98 1.35
CA SER A 57 7.83 -22.82 0.64
C SER A 57 8.32 -23.98 1.51
N GLY A 58 8.69 -23.73 2.76
CA GLY A 58 9.11 -24.77 3.70
C GLY A 58 8.00 -25.77 4.00
N ALA A 59 6.77 -25.30 4.19
CA ALA A 59 5.61 -26.17 4.38
C ALA A 59 5.30 -27.05 3.16
N LEU A 60 5.39 -26.51 1.95
CA LEU A 60 5.19 -27.29 0.72
C LEU A 60 6.24 -28.39 0.57
N VAL A 61 7.51 -28.10 0.90
CA VAL A 61 8.58 -29.11 0.92
C VAL A 61 8.27 -30.19 1.96
N ALA A 62 7.90 -29.80 3.19
CA ALA A 62 7.57 -30.75 4.25
C ALA A 62 6.37 -31.63 3.87
N LEU A 63 5.29 -31.03 3.33
CA LEU A 63 4.11 -31.75 2.85
C LEU A 63 4.46 -32.73 1.73
N ALA A 64 5.31 -32.33 0.78
CA ALA A 64 5.76 -33.21 -0.30
C ALA A 64 6.54 -34.42 0.22
N LEU A 65 7.43 -34.22 1.21
CA LEU A 65 8.19 -35.31 1.83
C LEU A 65 7.27 -36.28 2.57
N VAL A 66 6.34 -35.77 3.40
CA VAL A 66 5.38 -36.61 4.12
C VAL A 66 4.46 -37.37 3.15
N ALA A 67 4.01 -36.71 2.07
CA ALA A 67 3.21 -37.34 1.03
C ALA A 67 3.93 -38.51 0.35
N GLN A 68 5.25 -38.41 0.15
CA GLN A 68 6.05 -39.49 -0.42
C GLN A 68 6.21 -40.68 0.54
N LEU A 69 6.40 -40.41 1.84
CA LEU A 69 6.57 -41.44 2.86
C LEU A 69 5.28 -42.23 3.10
N ASP A 70 4.14 -41.54 3.19
CA ASP A 70 2.86 -42.13 3.59
C ASP A 70 1.88 -42.33 2.42
N ARG A 71 2.32 -42.04 1.18
CA ARG A 71 1.50 -42.12 -0.05
C ARG A 71 0.14 -41.42 0.07
N LEU A 72 0.15 -40.22 0.66
CA LEU A 72 -1.06 -39.41 0.95
C LEU A 72 -2.05 -40.07 1.93
N GLY A 73 -1.56 -40.92 2.85
CA GLY A 73 -2.35 -41.54 3.91
C GLY A 73 -2.68 -40.62 5.10
N ASP A 74 -3.06 -41.22 6.22
CA ASP A 74 -3.54 -40.52 7.41
C ASP A 74 -2.47 -39.59 8.03
N THR A 75 -1.18 -39.96 7.96
CA THR A 75 -0.09 -39.13 8.47
C THR A 75 0.03 -37.83 7.69
N PHE A 76 -0.15 -37.91 6.37
CA PHE A 76 -0.20 -36.73 5.51
C PHE A 76 -1.37 -35.81 5.89
N LEU A 77 -2.57 -36.38 6.12
CA LEU A 77 -3.75 -35.60 6.50
C LEU A 77 -3.55 -34.88 7.84
N VAL A 78 -3.06 -35.58 8.87
CA VAL A 78 -2.78 -34.97 10.18
C VAL A 78 -1.78 -33.83 10.05
N PHE A 79 -0.71 -34.02 9.27
CA PHE A 79 0.28 -32.97 9.04
C PHE A 79 -0.29 -31.79 8.26
N ALA A 80 -1.06 -32.05 7.20
CA ALA A 80 -1.71 -31.02 6.39
C ALA A 80 -2.72 -30.19 7.21
N PHE A 81 -3.59 -30.84 7.99
CA PHE A 81 -4.54 -30.15 8.86
C PHE A 81 -3.88 -29.43 10.04
N SER A 82 -2.62 -29.73 10.37
CA SER A 82 -1.84 -28.97 11.35
C SER A 82 -1.20 -27.72 10.73
N VAL A 83 -0.54 -27.86 9.57
CA VAL A 83 0.27 -26.79 8.97
C VAL A 83 -0.56 -25.81 8.12
N LEU A 84 -1.52 -26.29 7.34
CA LEU A 84 -2.30 -25.43 6.43
C LEU A 84 -3.11 -24.35 7.17
N PRO A 85 -3.79 -24.62 8.30
CA PRO A 85 -4.47 -23.56 9.05
C PRO A 85 -3.50 -22.52 9.63
N ALA A 86 -2.32 -22.94 10.08
CA ALA A 86 -1.29 -22.01 10.56
C ALA A 86 -0.79 -21.09 9.44
N LEU A 87 -0.57 -21.63 8.24
CA LEU A 87 -0.21 -20.84 7.06
C LEU A 87 -1.35 -19.89 6.63
N LEU A 88 -2.59 -20.35 6.70
CA LEU A 88 -3.75 -19.52 6.38
C LEU A 88 -3.83 -18.31 7.31
N MET A 89 -3.67 -18.54 8.62
CA MET A 89 -3.64 -17.49 9.64
C MET A 89 -2.50 -16.50 9.38
N LEU A 90 -1.29 -17.00 9.10
CA LEU A 90 -0.14 -16.17 8.74
C LEU A 90 -0.39 -15.35 7.48
N GLY A 91 -0.99 -15.95 6.45
CA GLY A 91 -1.35 -15.30 5.20
C GLY A 91 -2.33 -14.16 5.39
N VAL A 92 -3.41 -14.39 6.17
CA VAL A 92 -4.42 -13.36 6.49
C VAL A 92 -3.80 -12.20 7.26
N MET A 93 -2.98 -12.47 8.29
CA MET A 93 -2.30 -11.42 9.06
C MET A 93 -1.30 -10.64 8.20
N SER A 94 -0.58 -11.33 7.31
CA SER A 94 0.39 -10.70 6.40
C SER A 94 -0.32 -9.80 5.39
N TYR A 95 -1.39 -10.29 4.78
CA TYR A 95 -2.25 -9.52 3.89
C TYR A 95 -2.80 -8.27 4.60
N ALA A 96 -3.39 -8.43 5.80
CA ALA A 96 -4.04 -7.33 6.49
C ALA A 96 -3.08 -6.17 6.75
N ARG A 97 -1.84 -6.48 7.17
CA ARG A 97 -0.82 -5.46 7.33
C ARG A 97 -0.34 -4.90 5.99
N LEU A 98 -0.11 -5.73 4.98
CA LEU A 98 0.33 -5.24 3.67
C LEU A 98 -0.68 -4.27 3.05
N ALA A 99 -1.97 -4.54 3.24
CA ALA A 99 -3.05 -3.64 2.84
C ALA A 99 -2.99 -2.30 3.60
N ASP A 100 -2.71 -2.32 4.91
CA ASP A 100 -2.50 -1.09 5.68
C ASP A 100 -1.23 -0.34 5.27
N LEU A 101 -0.11 -1.04 5.05
CA LEU A 101 1.15 -0.43 4.62
C LEU A 101 1.01 0.23 3.26
N ALA A 102 0.25 -0.37 2.33
CA ALA A 102 -0.04 0.24 1.03
C ALA A 102 -0.78 1.57 1.17
N VAL A 103 -1.72 1.66 2.12
CA VAL A 103 -2.43 2.90 2.45
C VAL A 103 -1.48 3.94 3.06
N HIS A 104 -0.63 3.54 4.01
CA HIS A 104 0.33 4.45 4.64
C HIS A 104 1.37 4.96 3.64
N ASP A 105 1.88 4.10 2.76
CA ASP A 105 2.80 4.50 1.68
C ASP A 105 2.18 5.57 0.78
N ALA A 106 0.90 5.41 0.43
CA ALA A 106 0.16 6.41 -0.35
C ALA A 106 0.04 7.75 0.40
N TYR A 107 -0.23 7.75 1.72
CA TYR A 107 -0.27 8.99 2.51
C TYR A 107 1.08 9.71 2.54
N TYR A 108 2.17 8.99 2.79
CA TYR A 108 3.51 9.57 2.79
C TYR A 108 3.89 10.11 1.41
N ALA A 109 3.58 9.38 0.34
CA ALA A 109 3.80 9.83 -1.03
C ALA A 109 3.06 11.14 -1.34
N ARG A 110 1.80 11.26 -0.92
CA ARG A 110 1.00 12.49 -1.08
C ARG A 110 1.61 13.66 -0.31
N ALA A 111 1.97 13.45 0.96
CA ALA A 111 2.57 14.50 1.80
C ALA A 111 3.91 15.00 1.22
N ILE A 112 4.76 14.08 0.76
CA ILE A 112 6.00 14.41 0.03
C ILE A 112 5.69 15.23 -1.24
N GLY A 113 4.63 14.85 -1.98
CA GLY A 113 4.17 15.56 -3.17
C GLY A 113 3.79 17.02 -2.90
N ARG A 114 3.13 17.30 -1.76
CA ARG A 114 2.80 18.67 -1.31
C ARG A 114 4.04 19.49 -0.96
N VAL A 115 4.97 18.91 -0.20
CA VAL A 115 6.25 19.58 0.12
C VAL A 115 7.05 19.86 -1.15
N ARG A 116 7.02 18.94 -2.11
CA ARG A 116 7.64 19.16 -3.43
C ARG A 116 6.98 20.30 -4.19
N SER A 117 5.65 20.46 -4.16
CA SER A 117 4.99 21.59 -4.85
C SER A 117 5.50 22.92 -4.35
N PHE A 118 5.66 23.05 -3.03
CA PHE A 118 6.24 24.24 -2.44
C PHE A 118 7.65 24.53 -2.97
N TYR A 119 8.50 23.51 -3.14
CA TYR A 119 9.82 23.71 -3.74
C TYR A 119 9.75 24.19 -5.20
N PHE A 120 8.77 23.73 -5.98
CA PHE A 120 8.54 24.24 -7.33
C PHE A 120 8.12 25.71 -7.34
N ASP A 121 7.29 26.12 -6.38
CA ASP A 121 6.86 27.51 -6.25
C ASP A 121 8.04 28.43 -5.89
N VAL A 122 8.92 27.98 -4.98
CA VAL A 122 10.09 28.76 -4.53
C VAL A 122 11.19 28.86 -5.59
N ALA A 123 11.49 27.77 -6.30
CA ALA A 123 12.61 27.74 -7.23
C ALA A 123 12.29 28.37 -8.60
N GLY A 124 11.01 28.60 -8.89
CA GLY A 124 10.54 29.21 -10.13
C GLY A 124 10.65 28.29 -11.36
N PRO A 125 10.27 28.79 -12.55
CA PRO A 125 10.15 28.00 -13.77
C PRO A 125 11.46 27.35 -14.24
N GLU A 126 12.59 28.00 -14.00
CA GLU A 126 13.93 27.54 -14.40
C GLU A 126 14.33 26.21 -13.75
N ALA A 127 13.82 25.91 -12.55
CA ALA A 127 14.14 24.67 -11.84
C ALA A 127 13.42 23.44 -12.43
N ARG A 128 12.33 23.65 -13.19
CA ARG A 128 11.57 22.56 -13.82
C ARG A 128 12.40 21.73 -14.79
N LYS A 129 13.46 22.29 -15.39
CA LYS A 129 14.37 21.56 -16.30
C LYS A 129 15.28 20.55 -15.59
N TYR A 130 15.46 20.67 -14.26
CA TYR A 130 16.31 19.77 -13.48
C TYR A 130 15.51 18.70 -12.72
N TRP A 131 14.21 18.91 -12.50
CA TRP A 131 13.38 17.96 -11.77
C TRP A 131 12.62 17.02 -12.70
N LEU A 132 12.93 15.73 -12.58
CA LEU A 132 12.30 14.68 -13.38
C LEU A 132 10.85 14.38 -12.99
N LEU A 133 10.49 14.55 -11.71
CA LEU A 133 9.14 14.25 -11.20
C LEU A 133 8.35 15.52 -10.90
N SER A 134 7.17 15.63 -11.51
CA SER A 134 6.18 16.70 -11.24
C SER A 134 5.75 16.70 -9.77
N ALA A 135 5.38 17.88 -9.27
CA ALA A 135 4.72 18.03 -7.98
C ALA A 135 3.22 17.72 -8.06
N GLY A 136 2.63 17.42 -6.89
CA GLY A 136 1.20 17.14 -6.72
C GLY A 136 0.95 16.06 -5.68
N ASP A 137 -0.25 16.02 -5.11
CA ASP A 137 -0.72 14.99 -4.18
C ASP A 137 -1.81 14.09 -4.79
N ASP A 138 -2.01 14.21 -6.10
CA ASP A 138 -3.00 13.47 -6.85
C ASP A 138 -2.58 11.99 -7.03
N GLN A 139 -3.54 11.11 -7.36
CA GLN A 139 -3.26 9.69 -7.51
C GLN A 139 -2.23 9.40 -8.62
N HIS A 140 -2.18 10.22 -9.67
CA HIS A 140 -1.17 10.09 -10.71
C HIS A 140 0.19 10.58 -10.21
N ALA A 141 0.28 11.62 -9.38
CA ALA A 141 1.54 11.98 -8.71
C ALA A 141 2.07 10.84 -7.84
N VAL A 142 1.23 10.21 -7.01
CA VAL A 142 1.65 9.08 -6.17
C VAL A 142 2.23 7.94 -7.01
N MET A 143 1.59 7.60 -8.14
CA MET A 143 2.07 6.54 -9.02
C MET A 143 3.28 6.95 -9.86
N ARG A 144 3.37 8.22 -10.31
CA ARG A 144 4.59 8.79 -10.91
C ARG A 144 5.77 8.70 -9.94
N HIS A 145 5.56 8.98 -8.65
CA HIS A 145 6.57 8.83 -7.60
C HIS A 145 7.01 7.38 -7.39
N ALA A 146 6.14 6.41 -7.64
CA ALA A 146 6.47 4.99 -7.62
C ALA A 146 7.08 4.48 -8.95
N GLY A 147 7.25 5.35 -9.97
CA GLY A 147 7.70 4.95 -11.30
C GLY A 147 6.66 4.14 -12.10
N GLN A 148 5.39 4.19 -11.69
CA GLN A 148 4.31 3.40 -12.27
C GLN A 148 3.30 4.30 -13.02
N ARG A 149 2.69 3.74 -14.07
CA ARG A 149 1.60 4.42 -14.81
C ARG A 149 0.27 4.11 -14.13
N LEU A 150 -0.65 5.08 -14.19
CA LEU A 150 -2.03 4.86 -13.77
C LEU A 150 -2.76 4.02 -14.81
N THR A 151 -2.86 2.73 -14.50
CA THR A 151 -3.57 1.75 -15.33
C THR A 151 -4.61 1.05 -14.45
N GLY A 152 -5.78 0.71 -14.98
CA GLY A 152 -6.81 -0.04 -14.24
C GLY A 152 -6.33 -1.41 -13.71
N TRP A 153 -5.21 -1.92 -14.22
CA TRP A 153 -4.56 -3.16 -13.78
C TRP A 153 -3.58 -2.98 -12.61
N HIS A 154 -3.38 -1.76 -12.12
CA HIS A 154 -2.39 -1.47 -11.09
C HIS A 154 -2.63 -2.24 -9.77
N HIS A 155 -3.89 -2.53 -9.44
CA HIS A 155 -4.26 -3.35 -8.27
C HIS A 155 -3.63 -4.75 -8.27
N TRP A 156 -3.30 -5.31 -9.44
CA TRP A 156 -2.64 -6.61 -9.58
C TRP A 156 -1.13 -6.57 -9.29
N THR A 157 -0.52 -5.38 -9.33
CA THR A 157 0.92 -5.19 -9.10
C THR A 157 1.30 -4.98 -7.63
N HIS A 158 0.32 -4.91 -6.74
CA HIS A 158 0.55 -4.71 -5.31
C HIS A 158 1.04 -5.99 -4.61
N GLN A 159 2.01 -5.84 -3.69
CA GLN A 159 2.53 -6.94 -2.87
C GLN A 159 1.41 -7.63 -2.04
N ALA A 160 0.45 -6.85 -1.53
CA ALA A 160 -0.72 -7.35 -0.82
C ALA A 160 -1.54 -8.34 -1.67
N THR A 161 -1.68 -8.08 -2.97
CA THR A 161 -2.45 -8.91 -3.91
C THR A 161 -1.82 -10.28 -4.11
N ALA A 162 -0.49 -10.35 -4.21
CA ALA A 162 0.23 -11.62 -4.32
C ALA A 162 0.05 -12.48 -3.06
N VAL A 163 0.17 -11.87 -1.87
CA VAL A 163 -0.05 -12.57 -0.59
C VAL A 163 -1.52 -13.00 -0.44
N ALA A 164 -2.48 -12.17 -0.86
CA ALA A 164 -3.89 -12.52 -0.87
C ALA A 164 -4.18 -13.74 -1.75
N ALA A 165 -3.60 -13.79 -2.96
CA ALA A 165 -3.75 -14.91 -3.88
C ALA A 165 -3.23 -16.22 -3.29
N LEU A 166 -2.03 -16.21 -2.73
CA LEU A 166 -1.47 -17.39 -2.07
C LEU A 166 -2.30 -17.82 -0.84
N THR A 167 -2.76 -16.87 -0.04
CA THR A 167 -3.64 -17.13 1.12
C THR A 167 -4.96 -17.78 0.67
N ALA A 168 -5.54 -17.29 -0.41
CA ALA A 168 -6.75 -17.84 -1.01
C ALA A 168 -6.55 -19.27 -1.54
N VAL A 169 -5.42 -19.54 -2.20
CA VAL A 169 -5.05 -20.91 -2.64
C VAL A 169 -4.95 -21.85 -1.44
N ILE A 170 -4.28 -21.43 -0.36
CA ILE A 170 -4.16 -22.23 0.87
C ILE A 170 -5.54 -22.52 1.47
N ALA A 171 -6.44 -21.54 1.51
CA ALA A 171 -7.82 -21.72 1.98
C ALA A 171 -8.59 -22.74 1.13
N GLY A 172 -8.45 -22.67 -0.19
CA GLY A 172 -9.07 -23.60 -1.13
C GLY A 172 -8.55 -25.02 -0.99
N VAL A 173 -7.23 -25.20 -0.87
CA VAL A 173 -6.60 -26.52 -0.66
C VAL A 173 -7.05 -27.13 0.66
N LEU A 174 -7.00 -26.36 1.75
CA LEU A 174 -7.46 -26.82 3.06
C LEU A 174 -8.92 -27.27 3.03
N THR A 175 -9.77 -26.51 2.34
CA THR A 175 -11.21 -26.83 2.24
C THR A 175 -11.48 -28.01 1.33
N GLY A 176 -10.82 -28.08 0.17
CA GLY A 176 -10.91 -29.23 -0.71
C GLY A 176 -10.50 -30.52 0.02
N LEU A 177 -9.42 -30.46 0.81
CA LEU A 177 -8.97 -31.58 1.62
C LEU A 177 -9.99 -31.95 2.71
N ALA A 178 -10.49 -30.97 3.46
CA ALA A 178 -11.50 -31.18 4.50
C ALA A 178 -12.78 -31.83 3.96
N VAL A 179 -13.31 -31.31 2.86
CA VAL A 179 -14.52 -31.85 2.22
C VAL A 179 -14.27 -33.26 1.68
N ASN A 180 -13.10 -33.51 1.09
CA ASN A 180 -12.72 -34.83 0.59
C ASN A 180 -12.60 -35.88 1.71
N THR A 181 -12.17 -35.48 2.91
CA THR A 181 -12.09 -36.38 4.06
C THR A 181 -13.44 -36.59 4.77
N ALA A 182 -14.32 -35.60 4.73
CA ALA A 182 -15.58 -35.61 5.49
C ALA A 182 -16.77 -36.13 4.68
N SER A 183 -16.64 -36.33 3.36
CA SER A 183 -17.76 -36.69 2.50
C SER A 183 -17.33 -37.67 1.40
N PRO A 184 -18.22 -38.59 0.97
CA PRO A 184 -17.95 -39.55 -0.10
C PRO A 184 -18.03 -38.91 -1.51
N LEU A 185 -17.79 -37.60 -1.61
CA LEU A 185 -17.84 -36.87 -2.86
C LEU A 185 -16.67 -37.30 -3.75
N THR A 186 -16.88 -37.24 -5.07
CA THR A 186 -15.81 -37.54 -6.02
C THR A 186 -14.75 -36.43 -5.99
N LEU A 187 -13.50 -36.83 -6.22
CA LEU A 187 -12.33 -35.95 -6.26
C LEU A 187 -12.52 -34.68 -7.14
N PRO A 188 -13.14 -34.73 -8.34
CA PRO A 188 -13.41 -33.51 -9.11
C PRO A 188 -14.37 -32.55 -8.39
N VAL A 189 -15.36 -33.05 -7.66
CA VAL A 189 -16.32 -32.19 -6.94
C VAL A 189 -15.63 -31.47 -5.79
N THR A 190 -14.80 -32.18 -5.02
CA THR A 190 -14.08 -31.59 -3.88
C THR A 190 -13.03 -30.59 -4.33
N ALA A 191 -12.35 -30.87 -5.46
CA ALA A 191 -11.44 -29.93 -6.11
C ALA A 191 -12.14 -28.66 -6.58
N VAL A 192 -13.31 -28.77 -7.23
CA VAL A 192 -14.11 -27.61 -7.64
C VAL A 192 -14.54 -26.78 -6.44
N MET A 193 -14.98 -27.40 -5.35
CA MET A 193 -15.34 -26.69 -4.12
C MET A 193 -14.15 -25.92 -3.53
N GLY A 194 -12.96 -26.53 -3.51
CA GLY A 194 -11.73 -25.86 -3.08
C GLY A 194 -11.37 -24.65 -3.96
N VAL A 195 -11.46 -24.80 -5.29
CA VAL A 195 -11.22 -23.69 -6.24
C VAL A 195 -12.24 -22.58 -6.06
N VAL A 196 -13.52 -22.91 -5.93
CA VAL A 196 -14.59 -21.93 -5.69
C VAL A 196 -14.31 -21.15 -4.40
N LEU A 197 -13.94 -21.82 -3.30
CA LEU A 197 -13.60 -21.11 -2.08
C LEU A 197 -12.36 -20.23 -2.25
N ALA A 198 -11.31 -20.71 -2.92
CA ALA A 198 -10.13 -19.89 -3.19
C ALA A 198 -10.53 -18.62 -3.95
N VAL A 199 -11.36 -18.72 -4.99
CA VAL A 199 -11.86 -17.56 -5.74
C VAL A 199 -12.66 -16.62 -4.83
N VAL A 200 -13.57 -17.16 -4.00
CA VAL A 200 -14.37 -16.35 -3.07
C VAL A 200 -13.49 -15.60 -2.07
N VAL A 201 -12.48 -16.27 -1.49
CA VAL A 201 -11.54 -15.64 -0.56
C VAL A 201 -10.72 -14.57 -1.26
N LEU A 202 -10.18 -14.85 -2.45
CA LEU A 202 -9.42 -13.88 -3.23
C LEU A 202 -10.26 -12.63 -3.55
N VAL A 203 -11.48 -12.83 -4.07
CA VAL A 203 -12.40 -11.72 -4.37
C VAL A 203 -12.75 -10.93 -3.11
N GLY A 204 -12.96 -11.61 -1.97
CA GLY A 204 -13.20 -10.97 -0.68
C GLY A 204 -12.04 -10.07 -0.22
N LEU A 205 -10.81 -10.55 -0.35
CA LEU A 205 -9.60 -9.78 -0.03
C LEU A 205 -9.36 -8.64 -1.02
N LEU A 206 -9.59 -8.83 -2.32
CA LEU A 206 -9.51 -7.75 -3.30
C LEU A 206 -10.56 -6.66 -3.04
N ALA A 207 -11.79 -7.06 -2.70
CA ALA A 207 -12.84 -6.13 -2.31
C ALA A 207 -12.50 -5.37 -1.02
N ASP A 208 -11.83 -6.02 -0.06
CA ASP A 208 -11.32 -5.33 1.14
C ASP A 208 -10.25 -4.28 0.80
N GLN A 209 -9.29 -4.64 -0.06
CA GLN A 209 -8.24 -3.72 -0.51
C GLN A 209 -8.83 -2.49 -1.20
N GLU A 210 -9.81 -2.68 -2.09
CA GLU A 210 -10.53 -1.60 -2.76
C GLU A 210 -11.33 -0.74 -1.78
N ARG A 211 -12.02 -1.35 -0.82
CA ARG A 211 -12.75 -0.62 0.24
C ARG A 211 -11.80 0.26 1.07
N ARG A 212 -10.63 -0.26 1.43
CA ARG A 212 -9.61 0.52 2.16
C ARG A 212 -9.13 1.70 1.32
N TRP A 213 -8.84 1.48 0.03
CA TRP A 213 -8.42 2.54 -0.87
C TRP A 213 -9.45 3.66 -0.99
N ARG A 214 -10.72 3.31 -1.25
CA ARG A 214 -11.84 4.27 -1.34
C ARG A 214 -12.02 5.08 -0.06
N ARG A 215 -11.93 4.43 1.11
CA ARG A 215 -12.01 5.14 2.41
C ARG A 215 -10.88 6.15 2.59
N CYS A 216 -9.69 5.84 2.09
CA CYS A 216 -8.54 6.75 2.17
C CYS A 216 -8.70 7.95 1.23
N GLU A 217 -9.23 7.73 0.04
CA GLU A 217 -9.53 8.80 -0.91
C GLU A 217 -10.58 9.77 -0.37
N GLN A 218 -11.62 9.26 0.30
CA GLN A 218 -12.67 10.08 0.91
C GLN A 218 -12.18 10.90 2.10
N ARG A 219 -11.25 10.37 2.91
CA ARG A 219 -10.75 11.06 4.12
C ARG A 219 -9.71 12.14 3.82
N SER A 220 -8.97 11.99 2.73
CA SER A 220 -7.91 12.92 2.33
C SER A 220 -8.05 13.28 0.86
N PRO A 221 -8.97 14.21 0.51
CA PRO A 221 -9.11 14.68 -0.85
C PRO A 221 -7.82 15.34 -1.33
N ALA A 222 -7.44 15.06 -2.57
CA ALA A 222 -6.26 15.64 -3.21
C ALA A 222 -6.45 17.16 -3.38
N LEU A 223 -5.43 17.91 -2.96
CA LEU A 223 -5.35 19.36 -3.13
C LEU A 223 -4.90 19.75 -4.54
N PHE A 224 -4.34 18.80 -5.30
CA PHE A 224 -3.87 19.01 -6.67
C PHE A 224 -4.67 18.15 -7.67
N ALA A 225 -4.87 18.69 -8.86
CA ALA A 225 -5.43 18.02 -10.02
C ALA A 225 -4.36 17.13 -10.71
N PRO A 226 -4.75 16.21 -11.62
CA PRO A 226 -3.84 15.27 -12.28
C PRO A 226 -2.68 15.90 -13.07
N ASP A 227 -2.88 17.12 -13.53
CA ASP A 227 -1.90 17.97 -14.22
C ASP A 227 -0.91 18.68 -13.28
N GLY A 228 -1.07 18.51 -11.95
CA GLY A 228 -0.24 19.14 -10.93
C GLY A 228 -0.67 20.56 -10.56
N THR A 229 -1.79 21.05 -11.08
CA THR A 229 -2.36 22.35 -10.68
C THR A 229 -3.14 22.21 -9.36
N PRO A 230 -3.18 23.23 -8.50
CA PRO A 230 -4.03 23.18 -7.30
C PRO A 230 -5.52 23.09 -7.71
N ARG A 231 -6.27 22.17 -7.09
CA ARG A 231 -7.73 22.11 -7.23
C ARG A 231 -8.31 23.35 -6.56
N ASN A 232 -9.12 24.13 -7.29
CA ASN A 232 -9.77 25.33 -6.75
C ASN A 232 -10.43 25.05 -5.39
N ALA A 233 -10.08 25.85 -4.38
CA ALA A 233 -10.49 25.68 -2.99
C ALA A 233 -12.01 25.79 -2.76
N ASP A 234 -12.78 26.24 -3.75
CA ASP A 234 -14.22 26.49 -3.65
C ASP A 234 -15.08 25.21 -3.56
N VAL A 235 -14.53 24.03 -3.85
CA VAL A 235 -15.27 22.76 -3.71
C VAL A 235 -15.10 22.13 -2.31
N ALA A 236 -14.03 22.47 -1.59
CA ALA A 236 -13.78 21.91 -0.25
C ALA A 236 -14.70 22.51 0.83
N THR A 237 -15.14 23.75 0.67
CA THR A 237 -16.10 24.43 1.58
C THR A 237 -17.56 24.11 1.26
N ALA A 238 -17.88 23.69 0.03
CA ALA A 238 -19.23 23.27 -0.35
C ALA A 238 -19.65 21.91 0.25
N GLY A 239 -18.70 21.01 0.53
CA GLY A 239 -18.96 19.72 1.18
C GLY A 239 -19.20 19.79 2.70
N LEU A 240 -18.72 20.84 3.36
CA LEU A 240 -18.87 21.05 4.80
C LEU A 240 -20.15 21.81 5.17
N THR A 241 -20.80 22.46 4.21
CA THR A 241 -22.03 23.25 4.43
C THR A 241 -23.32 22.46 4.16
N CYS A 242 -23.26 21.28 3.54
CA CYS A 242 -24.45 20.44 3.30
C CYS A 242 -24.82 19.48 4.46
N HIS A 243 -24.10 19.54 5.59
CA HIS A 243 -24.40 18.76 6.80
C HIS A 243 -24.90 19.60 7.99
N LEU A 244 -25.19 20.90 7.77
CA LEU A 244 -25.75 21.80 8.78
C LEU A 244 -26.94 22.63 8.26
N ALA A 245 -27.77 22.04 7.39
CA ALA A 245 -29.11 22.54 7.08
C ALA A 245 -30.12 21.39 7.17
#